data_AF-A0A0C1D0J6-F1
#
_entry.id   AF-A0A0C1D0J6-F1
#
_cell.length_a   1.000
_cell.length_b   1.000
_cell.length_c   1.000
_cell.angle_alpha   90.00
_cell.angle_beta   90.00
_cell.angle_gamma   90.00
#
_symmetry.space_group_name_H-M   'P 1'
#
loop_
_entity.id
_entity.type
_entity.pdbx_description
1 polymer ?
#
loop_
_entity_poly.entity_id
_entity_poly.type
_entity_poly.pdbx_seq_one_letter_code
_entity_poly.pdbx_strand_id
1 'polypeptide(L)'
;MQQNNKKISNGVMLNVYPDSIGKKFNDTIAMLKMAEFKDVFSLIYVLPTFFNSDLDRGFSIIDYDINKDLVDIKDLKDLNELQIKLKFDIVLNHLSVASPQFKDMLQHGNKSKFKDFFINWNEFWEGNGVKNEDGIVIPKPEFLNKLFMRKSGLPILKVRFPDGTEQPYWNTFYQQITYNPIAVSDLQNVKGLTEEQSLFIVAVINTAINDNQDFTTIDFEDCTPLKSEILQIVEQKRSYLGQMDVNAASPLVWDFYEETLKKLNGYGCNILRLDAFAYLHKQVGESNFFNKPGTWEYLERIKEIAQQNNLMLLPEIHAEYGLHLHDEVANEGYYIYDFFLPGLTIHTIENKTSKALLSWAKEIIAKGYKTVNMLGCHDGIPVLDLKGKEVNGVYNKGLLEDAEIESIMNKIMERGGRVKNLYDPSGNKISYYQINATFFSALGEDEQKLLLARVIQMFMPGIPQVWYLDIFAGKNNYEAADNGGSAGHKEINRTSLAMKDIAQGLKTEVVNKQLEIMHLRNTSNAFSGHVEINDAVDAIIDVKWVNGTTVAHLKANLETNGFTIDHTVNGMTSTMSF
;
A
#
# COMPACT_ATOMS: atom_id res chain seq x y z
N MET A 1 14.80 -7.01 -29.36
CA MET A 1 16.04 -6.59 -28.68
C MET A 1 16.19 -7.45 -27.44
N GLN A 2 17.34 -8.10 -27.25
CA GLN A 2 17.57 -9.02 -26.13
C GLN A 2 17.58 -8.24 -24.81
N GLN A 3 16.64 -8.54 -23.92
CA GLN A 3 16.66 -8.08 -22.54
C GLN A 3 18.02 -8.44 -21.92
N ASN A 4 18.82 -7.44 -21.54
CA ASN A 4 19.85 -7.62 -20.52
C ASN A 4 19.14 -7.83 -19.16
N ASN A 5 18.44 -8.96 -19.01
CA ASN A 5 17.84 -9.39 -17.76
C ASN A 5 18.98 -9.70 -16.79
N LYS A 6 19.44 -8.70 -16.03
CA LYS A 6 20.03 -8.97 -14.72
C LYS A 6 18.95 -9.68 -13.93
N LYS A 7 18.97 -11.01 -13.94
CA LYS A 7 17.99 -11.87 -13.25
C LYS A 7 17.91 -11.38 -11.80
N ILE A 8 16.76 -10.85 -11.40
CA ILE A 8 16.52 -10.50 -10.00
C ILE A 8 16.58 -11.81 -9.22
N SER A 9 17.31 -11.80 -8.11
CA SER A 9 17.47 -13.00 -7.29
C SER A 9 16.11 -13.43 -6.78
N ASN A 10 15.88 -14.73 -6.73
CA ASN A 10 14.69 -15.28 -6.10
C ASN A 10 14.81 -15.28 -4.56
N GLY A 11 15.60 -14.37 -3.99
CA GLY A 11 15.95 -14.37 -2.57
C GLY A 11 14.96 -13.57 -1.73
N VAL A 12 15.14 -13.59 -0.41
CA VAL A 12 14.17 -13.02 0.53
C VAL A 12 14.25 -11.50 0.53
N MET A 13 13.10 -10.85 0.56
CA MET A 13 12.94 -9.39 0.54
C MET A 13 12.40 -8.87 1.87
N LEU A 14 13.17 -8.02 2.56
CA LEU A 14 12.65 -7.29 3.72
C LEU A 14 11.71 -6.17 3.26
N ASN A 15 10.58 -5.95 3.93
CA ASN A 15 9.68 -4.81 3.70
C ASN A 15 9.55 -3.99 4.99
N VAL A 16 9.85 -2.69 4.90
CA VAL A 16 10.07 -1.83 6.08
C VAL A 16 9.85 -0.35 5.75
N TYR A 17 9.35 0.44 6.70
CA TYR A 17 9.50 1.90 6.60
C TYR A 17 10.91 2.30 7.07
N PRO A 18 11.48 3.41 6.56
CA PRO A 18 12.71 3.99 7.08
C PRO A 18 12.81 4.05 8.62
N ASP A 19 11.70 4.32 9.30
CA ASP A 19 11.58 4.51 10.75
C ASP A 19 10.87 3.33 11.47
N SER A 20 10.67 2.21 10.79
CA SER A 20 10.08 1.00 11.40
C SER A 20 11.03 0.33 12.40
N ILE A 21 12.35 0.43 12.18
CA ILE A 21 13.39 -0.06 13.07
C ILE A 21 14.16 1.15 13.59
N GLY A 22 14.25 1.29 14.90
CA GLY A 22 14.85 2.45 15.54
C GLY A 22 14.07 3.74 15.27
N LYS A 23 14.76 4.77 14.79
CA LYS A 23 14.20 6.09 14.46
C LYS A 23 14.44 6.51 13.02
N LYS A 24 15.48 5.97 12.38
CA LYS A 24 15.92 6.32 11.03
C LYS A 24 16.38 5.09 10.29
N PHE A 25 16.55 5.19 8.98
CA PHE A 25 16.86 4.05 8.14
C PHE A 25 18.23 3.42 8.47
N ASN A 26 19.18 4.21 8.94
CA ASN A 26 20.47 3.73 9.44
C ASN A 26 20.35 2.69 10.58
N ASP A 27 19.28 2.70 11.37
CA ASP A 27 19.00 1.70 12.40
C ASP A 27 18.58 0.35 11.76
N THR A 28 17.83 0.39 10.65
CA THR A 28 17.57 -0.80 9.82
C THR A 28 18.89 -1.35 9.24
N ILE A 29 19.78 -0.47 8.76
CA ILE A 29 21.11 -0.88 8.29
C ILE A 29 21.93 -1.50 9.41
N ALA A 30 21.90 -0.93 10.62
CA ALA A 30 22.58 -1.48 11.78
C ALA A 30 22.06 -2.88 12.15
N MET A 31 20.74 -3.09 12.10
CA MET A 31 20.12 -4.41 12.26
C MET A 31 20.62 -5.39 11.19
N LEU A 32 20.61 -5.01 9.92
CA LEU A 32 21.05 -5.87 8.82
C LEU A 32 22.54 -6.24 8.88
N LYS A 33 23.36 -5.46 9.60
CA LYS A 33 24.78 -5.74 9.85
C LYS A 33 25.04 -6.69 11.03
N MET A 34 24.02 -7.01 11.83
CA MET A 34 24.16 -7.99 12.92
C MET A 34 24.36 -9.40 12.36
N ALA A 35 25.01 -10.27 13.13
CA ALA A 35 25.40 -11.60 12.67
C ALA A 35 24.19 -12.49 12.35
N GLU A 36 23.09 -12.30 13.08
CA GLU A 36 21.83 -13.02 12.98
C GLU A 36 21.09 -12.75 11.66
N PHE A 37 21.34 -11.59 11.02
CA PHE A 37 20.73 -11.20 9.74
C PHE A 37 21.63 -11.44 8.53
N LYS A 38 22.85 -11.92 8.75
CA LYS A 38 23.80 -12.20 7.68
C LYS A 38 23.18 -13.17 6.67
N ASP A 39 23.20 -12.79 5.40
CA ASP A 39 22.70 -13.58 4.27
C ASP A 39 21.21 -13.98 4.37
N VAL A 40 20.43 -13.35 5.25
CA VAL A 40 18.98 -13.58 5.37
C VAL A 40 18.22 -12.92 4.23
N PHE A 41 18.63 -11.73 3.81
CA PHE A 41 17.98 -10.94 2.76
C PHE A 41 18.92 -10.67 1.60
N SER A 42 18.38 -10.68 0.37
CA SER A 42 19.08 -10.17 -0.82
C SER A 42 18.37 -8.98 -1.47
N LEU A 43 17.16 -8.68 -0.99
CA LEU A 43 16.32 -7.58 -1.47
C LEU A 43 15.77 -6.81 -0.26
N ILE A 44 15.52 -5.52 -0.42
CA ILE A 44 14.79 -4.70 0.56
C ILE A 44 13.84 -3.76 -0.18
N TYR A 45 12.59 -3.74 0.28
CA TYR A 45 11.56 -2.81 -0.08
C TYR A 45 11.45 -1.76 1.01
N VAL A 46 11.81 -0.53 0.69
CA VAL A 46 11.74 0.60 1.61
C VAL A 46 10.55 1.46 1.23
N LEU A 47 9.62 1.63 2.16
CA LEU A 47 8.35 2.31 1.92
C LEU A 47 8.51 3.84 1.74
N PRO A 48 7.48 4.52 1.19
CA PRO A 48 7.64 5.85 0.59
C PRO A 48 8.03 7.01 1.52
N THR A 49 8.00 6.88 2.84
CA THR A 49 8.59 7.92 3.74
C THR A 49 10.10 8.09 3.54
N PHE A 50 10.72 7.22 2.72
CA PHE A 50 12.05 7.41 2.17
C PHE A 50 12.17 8.73 1.39
N PHE A 51 11.08 9.19 0.78
CA PHE A 51 11.00 10.45 0.03
C PHE A 51 10.25 11.53 0.82
N ASN A 52 10.42 12.80 0.43
CA ASN A 52 9.68 13.91 1.01
C ASN A 52 8.18 13.73 0.78
N SER A 53 7.42 13.64 1.88
CA SER A 53 6.00 13.28 1.89
C SER A 53 5.32 13.80 3.15
N ASP A 54 3.99 13.81 3.17
CA ASP A 54 3.20 14.34 4.30
C ASP A 54 2.12 13.38 4.83
N LEU A 55 1.13 13.03 4.01
CA LEU A 55 -0.04 12.22 4.35
C LEU A 55 0.18 10.73 3.98
N ASP A 56 -0.66 9.86 4.55
CA ASP A 56 -0.70 8.42 4.25
C ASP A 56 0.67 7.74 4.40
N ARG A 57 1.43 8.17 5.41
CA ARG A 57 2.75 7.63 5.78
C ARG A 57 3.64 7.39 4.56
N GLY A 58 3.76 8.41 3.72
CA GLY A 58 4.65 8.42 2.57
C GLY A 58 3.96 8.41 1.20
N PHE A 59 2.73 7.94 1.10
CA PHE A 59 2.04 7.82 -0.20
C PHE A 59 1.50 9.15 -0.73
N SER A 60 1.56 10.24 0.04
CA SER A 60 1.37 11.60 -0.45
C SER A 60 2.73 12.27 -0.71
N ILE A 61 3.28 12.01 -1.90
CA ILE A 61 4.62 12.43 -2.29
C ILE A 61 4.67 13.92 -2.64
N ILE A 62 5.58 14.65 -2.00
CA ILE A 62 5.91 16.04 -2.35
C ILE A 62 6.88 16.04 -3.53
N ASP A 63 7.97 15.28 -3.40
CA ASP A 63 8.97 15.02 -4.42
C ASP A 63 9.72 13.71 -4.12
N TYR A 64 10.50 13.22 -5.10
CA TYR A 64 11.34 12.02 -4.96
C TYR A 64 12.77 12.35 -4.52
N ASP A 65 13.02 13.49 -3.87
CA ASP A 65 14.25 13.66 -3.09
C ASP A 65 14.18 12.86 -1.79
N ILE A 66 15.35 12.43 -1.32
CA ILE A 66 15.48 11.68 -0.08
C ILE A 66 15.00 12.54 1.10
N ASN A 67 14.14 11.96 1.94
CA ASN A 67 13.76 12.54 3.22
C ASN A 67 14.96 12.49 4.18
N LYS A 68 15.65 13.62 4.30
CA LYS A 68 16.88 13.75 5.11
C LYS A 68 16.64 13.60 6.61
N ASP A 69 15.39 13.70 7.06
CA ASP A 69 15.07 13.45 8.46
C ASP A 69 15.14 11.96 8.79
N LEU A 70 14.88 11.08 7.81
CA LEU A 70 14.81 9.63 8.00
C LEU A 70 15.95 8.85 7.36
N VAL A 71 16.56 9.37 6.29
CA VAL A 71 17.50 8.61 5.45
C VAL A 71 18.76 9.43 5.13
N ASP A 72 19.93 8.80 5.26
CA ASP A 72 21.20 9.34 4.80
C ASP A 72 21.62 8.68 3.47
N ILE A 73 22.29 9.42 2.59
CA ILE A 73 22.89 8.88 1.35
C ILE A 73 23.86 7.73 1.67
N LYS A 74 24.54 7.77 2.83
CA LYS A 74 25.41 6.68 3.28
C LYS A 74 24.66 5.35 3.43
N ASP A 75 23.38 5.37 3.79
CA ASP A 75 22.58 4.14 3.97
C ASP A 75 22.48 3.35 2.66
N LEU A 76 22.35 4.05 1.52
CA LEU A 76 22.35 3.44 0.18
C LEU A 76 23.69 2.76 -0.14
N LYS A 77 24.81 3.37 0.27
CA LYS A 77 26.13 2.78 0.12
C LYS A 77 26.27 1.52 0.98
N ASP A 78 25.83 1.59 2.23
CA ASP A 78 25.89 0.46 3.16
C ASP A 78 25.03 -0.73 2.68
N LEU A 79 23.85 -0.48 2.10
CA LEU A 79 23.04 -1.53 1.46
C LEU A 79 23.74 -2.20 0.30
N ASN A 80 24.39 -1.42 -0.56
CA ASN A 80 25.14 -1.95 -1.68
C ASN A 80 26.35 -2.79 -1.20
N GLU A 81 27.02 -2.39 -0.11
CA GLU A 81 28.08 -3.19 0.53
C GLU A 81 27.54 -4.51 1.11
N LEU A 82 26.31 -4.51 1.65
CA LEU A 82 25.58 -5.73 2.07
C LEU A 82 25.06 -6.56 0.89
N GLN A 83 25.21 -6.10 -0.35
CA GLN A 83 24.69 -6.74 -1.56
C GLN A 83 23.16 -6.90 -1.56
N ILE A 84 22.46 -6.02 -0.86
CA ILE A 84 20.99 -6.01 -0.80
C ILE A 84 20.46 -5.03 -1.84
N LYS A 85 19.66 -5.55 -2.79
CA LYS A 85 19.05 -4.77 -3.88
C LYS A 85 17.81 -4.03 -3.40
N LEU A 86 17.58 -2.84 -3.97
CA LEU A 86 16.51 -1.95 -3.54
C LEU A 86 15.24 -2.11 -4.38
N LYS A 87 14.12 -1.99 -3.68
CA LYS A 87 12.79 -1.81 -4.23
C LYS A 87 12.18 -0.53 -3.66
N PHE A 88 11.56 0.27 -4.53
CA PHE A 88 10.82 1.46 -4.16
C PHE A 88 9.45 1.49 -4.84
N ASP A 89 8.57 2.33 -4.34
CA ASP A 89 7.37 2.77 -5.03
C ASP A 89 7.68 3.84 -6.08
N ILE A 90 6.87 3.84 -7.13
CA ILE A 90 6.44 5.08 -7.77
C ILE A 90 4.93 5.23 -7.57
N VAL A 91 4.57 6.30 -6.87
CA VAL A 91 3.19 6.78 -6.73
C VAL A 91 2.84 7.55 -8.00
N LEU A 92 2.34 6.81 -9.00
CA LEU A 92 2.02 7.37 -10.32
C LEU A 92 0.68 8.11 -10.31
N ASN A 93 -0.30 7.62 -9.56
CA ASN A 93 -1.67 8.11 -9.65
C ASN A 93 -1.84 9.55 -9.11
N HIS A 94 -1.01 9.97 -8.15
CA HIS A 94 -1.24 11.22 -7.42
C HIS A 94 0.04 11.80 -6.81
N LEU A 95 0.00 13.11 -6.49
CA LEU A 95 1.02 13.83 -5.72
C LEU A 95 0.39 14.65 -4.60
N SER A 96 1.20 15.03 -3.61
CA SER A 96 0.76 15.90 -2.51
C SER A 96 0.33 17.29 -3.03
N VAL A 97 -0.65 17.91 -2.36
CA VAL A 97 -0.96 19.35 -2.47
C VAL A 97 0.28 20.23 -2.25
N ALA A 98 1.26 19.76 -1.46
CA ALA A 98 2.50 20.46 -1.20
C ALA A 98 3.58 20.26 -2.28
N SER A 99 3.33 19.44 -3.31
CA SER A 99 4.25 19.23 -4.44
C SER A 99 4.53 20.53 -5.18
N PRO A 100 5.74 20.71 -5.76
CA PRO A 100 6.07 21.89 -6.55
C PRO A 100 5.08 22.19 -7.68
N GLN A 101 4.58 21.14 -8.33
CA GLN A 101 3.62 21.21 -9.43
C GLN A 101 2.27 21.77 -8.96
N PHE A 102 1.75 21.27 -7.85
CA PHE A 102 0.46 21.72 -7.33
C PHE A 102 0.55 23.12 -6.72
N LYS A 103 1.67 23.46 -6.06
CA LYS A 103 1.93 24.82 -5.56
C LYS A 103 2.00 25.86 -6.67
N ASP A 104 2.68 25.56 -7.78
CA ASP A 104 2.70 26.43 -8.97
C ASP A 104 1.28 26.60 -9.53
N MET A 105 0.51 25.51 -9.63
CA MET A 105 -0.89 25.57 -10.06
C MET A 105 -1.74 26.46 -9.14
N LEU A 106 -1.60 26.35 -7.82
CA LEU A 106 -2.30 27.23 -6.87
C LEU A 106 -1.87 28.70 -7.04
N GLN A 107 -0.58 28.96 -7.21
CA GLN A 107 -0.05 30.33 -7.32
C GLN A 107 -0.47 31.03 -8.62
N HIS A 108 -0.50 30.29 -9.74
CA HIS A 108 -0.67 30.87 -11.07
C HIS A 108 -2.02 30.54 -11.72
N GLY A 109 -2.83 29.66 -11.12
CA GLY A 109 -4.13 29.26 -11.62
C GLY A 109 -4.06 28.77 -13.07
N ASN A 110 -4.98 29.28 -13.90
CA ASN A 110 -5.03 28.97 -15.33
C ASN A 110 -3.77 29.37 -16.13
N LYS A 111 -2.86 30.16 -15.56
CA LYS A 111 -1.59 30.54 -16.20
C LYS A 111 -0.43 29.61 -15.83
N SER A 112 -0.64 28.68 -14.90
CA SER A 112 0.38 27.68 -14.55
C SER A 112 0.65 26.76 -15.73
N LYS A 113 1.91 26.41 -15.95
CA LYS A 113 2.27 25.34 -16.89
C LYS A 113 1.73 23.97 -16.44
N PHE A 114 1.42 23.81 -15.15
CA PHE A 114 0.86 22.59 -14.57
C PHE A 114 -0.66 22.59 -14.49
N LYS A 115 -1.36 23.54 -15.15
CA LYS A 115 -2.83 23.59 -15.17
C LYS A 115 -3.43 22.22 -15.50
N ASP A 116 -2.92 21.57 -16.55
CA ASP A 116 -3.42 20.27 -17.01
C ASP A 116 -2.67 19.07 -16.38
N PHE A 117 -1.78 19.30 -15.40
CA PHE A 117 -1.04 18.24 -14.72
C PHE A 117 -1.93 17.47 -13.73
N PHE A 118 -2.92 18.14 -13.15
CA PHE A 118 -3.92 17.57 -12.25
C PHE A 118 -5.30 17.59 -12.89
N ILE A 119 -6.23 16.84 -12.33
CA ILE A 119 -7.57 16.72 -12.91
C ILE A 119 -8.53 17.64 -12.16
N ASN A 120 -8.93 18.73 -12.81
CA ASN A 120 -10.05 19.54 -12.35
C ASN A 120 -11.34 18.74 -12.54
N TRP A 121 -12.04 18.46 -11.44
CA TRP A 121 -13.24 17.62 -11.45
C TRP A 121 -14.37 18.21 -12.31
N ASN A 122 -14.58 19.52 -12.20
CA ASN A 122 -15.64 20.19 -12.94
C ASN A 122 -15.37 20.21 -14.45
N GLU A 123 -14.12 20.43 -14.84
CA GLU A 123 -13.71 20.39 -16.25
C GLU A 123 -13.83 18.96 -16.80
N PHE A 124 -13.40 17.94 -16.03
CA PHE A 124 -13.51 16.54 -16.44
C PHE A 124 -14.96 16.11 -16.74
N TRP A 125 -15.93 16.59 -15.94
CA TRP A 125 -17.35 16.25 -16.08
C TRP A 125 -18.17 17.27 -16.88
N GLU A 126 -17.52 18.21 -17.57
CA GLU A 126 -18.22 19.20 -18.39
C GLU A 126 -19.17 18.53 -19.40
N GLY A 127 -20.42 19.00 -19.49
CA GLY A 127 -21.48 18.42 -20.32
C GLY A 127 -22.05 17.07 -19.85
N ASN A 128 -21.47 16.47 -18.80
CA ASN A 128 -21.79 15.11 -18.34
C ASN A 128 -22.35 15.06 -16.91
N GLY A 129 -22.79 16.21 -16.38
CA GLY A 129 -23.37 16.33 -15.05
C GLY A 129 -24.07 17.68 -14.83
N VAL A 130 -24.55 17.91 -13.61
CA VAL A 130 -25.22 19.15 -13.19
C VAL A 130 -24.49 19.71 -11.98
N LYS A 131 -24.20 21.02 -11.96
CA LYS A 131 -23.58 21.68 -10.79
C LYS A 131 -24.55 21.74 -9.62
N ASN A 132 -24.11 21.35 -8.43
CA ASN A 132 -24.84 21.55 -7.19
C ASN A 132 -24.65 22.98 -6.63
N GLU A 133 -25.23 23.25 -5.46
CA GLU A 133 -25.15 24.55 -4.77
C GLU A 133 -23.71 24.94 -4.38
N ASP A 134 -22.84 23.96 -4.13
CA ASP A 134 -21.42 24.17 -3.82
C ASP A 134 -20.54 24.44 -5.05
N GLY A 135 -21.15 24.46 -6.25
CA GLY A 135 -20.47 24.64 -7.53
C GLY A 135 -19.74 23.40 -8.04
N ILE A 136 -20.03 22.22 -7.52
CA ILE A 136 -19.43 20.93 -7.90
C ILE A 136 -20.34 20.24 -8.91
N VAL A 137 -19.78 19.77 -10.03
CA VAL A 137 -20.51 18.97 -11.02
C VAL A 137 -20.81 17.59 -10.44
N ILE A 138 -22.09 17.25 -10.33
CA ILE A 138 -22.54 15.89 -10.00
C ILE A 138 -22.74 15.12 -11.32
N PRO A 139 -21.96 14.05 -11.57
CA PRO A 139 -22.08 13.27 -12.81
C PRO A 139 -23.49 12.68 -12.96
N LYS A 140 -23.93 12.49 -14.21
CA LYS A 140 -25.18 11.76 -14.49
C LYS A 140 -25.16 10.37 -13.83
N PRO A 141 -26.30 9.84 -13.36
CA PRO A 141 -26.36 8.54 -12.69
C PRO A 141 -25.73 7.38 -13.48
N GLU A 142 -25.87 7.39 -14.81
CA GLU A 142 -25.28 6.39 -15.72
C GLU A 142 -23.75 6.32 -15.69
N PHE A 143 -23.08 7.42 -15.30
CA PHE A 143 -21.64 7.48 -15.10
C PHE A 143 -21.28 7.28 -13.63
N LEU A 144 -21.98 7.95 -12.71
CA LEU A 144 -21.72 7.89 -11.28
C LEU A 144 -21.79 6.45 -10.75
N ASN A 145 -22.79 5.67 -11.18
CA ASN A 145 -22.99 4.29 -10.74
C ASN A 145 -21.91 3.31 -11.22
N LYS A 146 -21.09 3.70 -12.21
CA LYS A 146 -19.98 2.89 -12.69
C LYS A 146 -18.67 3.16 -11.94
N LEU A 147 -18.54 4.32 -11.32
CA LEU A 147 -17.30 4.74 -10.68
C LEU A 147 -16.91 3.79 -9.55
N PHE A 148 -15.65 3.36 -9.56
CA PHE A 148 -15.08 2.59 -8.47
C PHE A 148 -14.63 3.52 -7.34
N MET A 149 -15.35 3.51 -6.22
CA MET A 149 -15.15 4.47 -5.13
C MET A 149 -14.27 3.89 -4.01
N ARG A 150 -13.30 4.69 -3.55
CA ARG A 150 -12.38 4.35 -2.44
C ARG A 150 -12.69 5.05 -1.12
N LYS A 151 -13.65 5.96 -1.12
CA LYS A 151 -14.18 6.68 0.04
C LYS A 151 -15.66 7.02 -0.19
N SER A 152 -16.36 7.41 0.87
CA SER A 152 -17.72 7.91 0.78
C SER A 152 -17.77 9.28 0.09
N GLY A 153 -18.85 9.53 -0.66
CA GLY A 153 -19.00 10.76 -1.45
C GLY A 153 -18.05 10.82 -2.65
N LEU A 154 -18.09 11.93 -3.40
CA LEU A 154 -17.28 12.10 -4.62
C LEU A 154 -15.77 12.11 -4.31
N PRO A 155 -14.91 11.61 -5.23
CA PRO A 155 -13.47 11.58 -5.04
C PRO A 155 -12.85 12.95 -5.34
N ILE A 156 -13.18 13.95 -4.52
CA ILE A 156 -12.74 15.34 -4.71
C ILE A 156 -12.14 15.92 -3.44
N LEU A 157 -11.22 16.87 -3.64
CA LEU A 157 -10.84 17.85 -2.65
C LEU A 157 -11.09 19.24 -3.24
N LYS A 158 -11.84 20.08 -2.53
CA LYS A 158 -12.14 21.46 -2.95
C LYS A 158 -11.05 22.38 -2.40
N VAL A 159 -10.25 22.94 -3.31
CA VAL A 159 -9.05 23.71 -2.96
C VAL A 159 -9.28 25.19 -3.24
N ARG A 160 -8.87 26.04 -2.29
CA ARG A 160 -8.98 27.50 -2.41
C ARG A 160 -7.73 28.08 -3.06
N PHE A 161 -7.94 28.91 -4.07
CA PHE A 161 -6.90 29.63 -4.80
C PHE A 161 -6.63 31.01 -4.15
N PRO A 162 -5.45 31.61 -4.38
CA PRO A 162 -5.10 32.93 -3.83
C PRO A 162 -6.03 34.06 -4.27
N ASP A 163 -6.73 33.91 -5.40
CA ASP A 163 -7.75 34.86 -5.88
C ASP A 163 -9.10 34.72 -5.16
N GLY A 164 -9.20 33.80 -4.20
CA GLY A 164 -10.40 33.53 -3.41
C GLY A 164 -11.36 32.54 -4.04
N THR A 165 -11.11 32.08 -5.28
CA THR A 165 -11.93 31.05 -5.92
C THR A 165 -11.67 29.67 -5.30
N GLU A 166 -12.68 28.81 -5.33
CA GLU A 166 -12.53 27.42 -4.92
C GLU A 166 -12.82 26.48 -6.09
N GLN A 167 -11.97 25.48 -6.28
CA GLN A 167 -12.11 24.53 -7.36
C GLN A 167 -12.00 23.09 -6.86
N PRO A 168 -12.90 22.18 -7.29
CA PRO A 168 -12.78 20.77 -6.96
C PRO A 168 -11.75 20.10 -7.88
N TYR A 169 -10.75 19.49 -7.27
CA TYR A 169 -9.78 18.63 -7.96
C TYR A 169 -10.01 17.17 -7.58
N TRP A 170 -9.73 16.26 -8.51
CA TRP A 170 -9.83 14.84 -8.29
C TRP A 170 -8.84 14.40 -7.19
N ASN A 171 -9.37 13.70 -6.19
CA ASN A 171 -8.64 13.13 -5.07
C ASN A 171 -9.30 11.79 -4.72
N THR A 172 -8.75 10.71 -5.26
CA THR A 172 -9.28 9.34 -5.11
C THR A 172 -9.14 8.82 -3.68
N PHE A 173 -8.04 9.20 -3.01
CA PHE A 173 -7.62 8.65 -1.72
C PHE A 173 -7.79 9.65 -0.57
N TYR A 174 -6.79 9.75 0.31
CA TYR A 174 -6.84 10.51 1.54
C TYR A 174 -6.74 12.02 1.28
N GLN A 175 -7.40 12.77 2.17
CA GLN A 175 -7.37 14.22 2.25
C GLN A 175 -7.56 14.65 3.71
N GLN A 176 -7.05 15.82 4.04
CA GLN A 176 -7.27 16.47 5.32
C GLN A 176 -7.34 17.98 5.11
N ILE A 177 -8.35 18.61 5.71
CA ILE A 177 -8.48 20.06 5.79
C ILE A 177 -8.29 20.44 7.25
N THR A 178 -7.38 21.37 7.52
CA THR A 178 -7.13 21.88 8.86
C THR A 178 -7.34 23.38 8.87
N TYR A 179 -8.13 23.87 9.83
CA TYR A 179 -8.34 25.30 10.04
C TYR A 179 -7.30 25.80 11.03
N ASN A 180 -6.51 26.79 10.63
CA ASN A 180 -5.50 27.38 11.50
C ASN A 180 -6.14 28.47 12.39
N PRO A 181 -5.65 28.66 13.63
CA PRO A 181 -6.13 29.73 14.50
C PRO A 181 -6.08 31.10 13.83
N ILE A 182 -7.12 31.90 14.06
CA ILE A 182 -7.16 33.30 13.64
C ILE A 182 -6.62 34.20 14.76
N ALA A 183 -6.09 35.36 14.40
CA ALA A 183 -5.71 36.41 15.31
C ALA A 183 -6.54 37.69 15.06
N VAL A 184 -6.54 38.63 16.02
CA VAL A 184 -7.20 39.94 15.85
C VAL A 184 -6.70 40.65 14.59
N SER A 185 -5.44 40.42 14.21
CA SER A 185 -4.88 40.97 12.97
C SER A 185 -5.56 40.48 11.69
N ASP A 186 -6.18 39.29 11.71
CA ASP A 186 -6.90 38.74 10.56
C ASP A 186 -8.27 39.43 10.36
N LEU A 187 -8.81 40.06 11.40
CA LEU A 187 -10.11 40.75 11.39
C LEU A 187 -10.01 42.24 11.01
N GLN A 188 -8.81 42.78 10.78
CA GLN A 188 -8.57 44.22 10.58
C GLN A 188 -9.37 44.85 9.44
N ASN A 189 -9.74 44.06 8.43
CA ASN A 189 -10.48 44.52 7.25
C ASN A 189 -12.01 44.40 7.41
N VAL A 190 -12.50 43.81 8.50
CA VAL A 190 -13.94 43.71 8.80
C VAL A 190 -14.40 45.05 9.37
N LYS A 191 -15.28 45.74 8.64
CA LYS A 191 -15.74 47.07 9.05
C LYS A 191 -16.73 46.96 10.21
N GLY A 192 -16.57 47.81 11.21
CA GLY A 192 -17.53 47.95 12.30
C GLY A 192 -17.29 47.06 13.52
N LEU A 193 -16.19 46.29 13.55
CA LEU A 193 -15.77 45.56 14.76
C LEU A 193 -15.07 46.49 15.76
N THR A 194 -15.48 46.41 17.03
CA THR A 194 -14.70 46.93 18.15
C THR A 194 -13.56 45.99 18.52
N GLU A 195 -12.61 46.46 19.32
CA GLU A 195 -11.53 45.62 19.85
C GLU A 195 -12.06 44.46 20.69
N GLU A 196 -13.07 44.71 21.53
CA GLU A 196 -13.74 43.70 22.36
C GLU A 196 -14.44 42.63 21.50
N GLN A 197 -15.17 43.04 20.46
CA GLN A 197 -15.80 42.13 19.51
C GLN A 197 -14.77 41.29 18.75
N SER A 198 -13.63 41.89 18.38
CA SER A 198 -12.55 41.17 17.69
C SER A 198 -11.93 40.10 18.58
N LEU A 199 -11.71 40.40 19.86
CA LEU A 199 -11.21 39.43 20.84
C LEU A 199 -12.22 38.29 21.08
N PHE A 200 -13.51 38.62 21.17
CA PHE A 200 -14.59 37.64 21.30
C PHE A 200 -14.63 36.69 20.09
N ILE A 201 -14.63 37.21 18.86
CA ILE A 201 -14.65 36.40 17.63
C ILE A 201 -13.44 35.45 17.60
N VAL A 202 -12.24 35.96 17.88
CA VAL A 202 -11.02 35.15 17.91
C VAL A 202 -11.12 34.03 18.93
N ALA A 203 -11.63 34.31 20.14
CA ALA A 203 -11.78 33.31 21.19
C ALA A 203 -12.77 32.22 20.78
N VAL A 204 -13.95 32.59 20.26
CA VAL A 204 -15.00 31.64 19.87
C VAL A 204 -14.57 30.78 18.69
N ILE A 205 -14.00 31.38 17.64
CA ILE A 205 -13.49 30.63 16.48
C ILE A 205 -12.38 29.68 16.88
N ASN A 206 -11.37 30.14 17.64
CA ASN A 206 -10.24 29.29 18.00
C ASN A 206 -10.66 28.16 18.95
N THR A 207 -11.67 28.38 19.78
CA THR A 207 -12.31 27.31 20.57
C THR A 207 -13.00 26.31 19.66
N ALA A 208 -13.81 26.77 18.71
CA ALA A 208 -14.47 25.90 17.75
C ALA A 208 -13.48 25.09 16.88
N ILE A 209 -12.35 25.69 16.49
CA ILE A 209 -11.26 25.00 15.79
C ILE A 209 -10.69 23.87 16.65
N ASN A 210 -10.37 24.15 17.92
CA ASN A 210 -9.82 23.14 18.85
C ASN A 210 -10.80 21.99 19.10
N ASP A 211 -12.10 22.31 19.16
CA ASP A 211 -13.16 21.35 19.43
C ASP A 211 -13.71 20.65 18.17
N ASN A 212 -13.15 20.94 16.98
CA ASN A 212 -13.63 20.48 15.67
C ASN A 212 -15.15 20.73 15.46
N GLN A 213 -15.65 21.88 15.89
CA GLN A 213 -17.05 22.26 15.76
C GLN A 213 -17.38 22.84 14.38
N ASP A 214 -18.62 22.67 13.95
CA ASP A 214 -19.13 23.29 12.72
C ASP A 214 -19.27 24.82 12.91
N PHE A 215 -18.44 25.58 12.20
CA PHE A 215 -18.43 27.05 12.30
C PHE A 215 -19.76 27.70 11.89
N THR A 216 -20.57 27.03 11.07
CA THR A 216 -21.89 27.54 10.67
C THR A 216 -22.90 27.50 11.82
N THR A 217 -22.63 26.72 12.87
CA THR A 217 -23.49 26.60 14.05
C THR A 217 -23.13 27.57 15.18
N ILE A 218 -22.00 28.28 15.04
CA ILE A 218 -21.54 29.26 16.04
C ILE A 218 -22.52 30.43 16.14
N ASP A 219 -22.86 30.78 17.38
CA ASP A 219 -23.53 32.01 17.76
C ASP A 219 -22.47 33.11 17.94
N PHE A 220 -22.57 34.16 17.12
CA PHE A 220 -21.65 35.30 17.17
C PHE A 220 -22.26 36.47 17.95
N GLU A 221 -23.38 36.26 18.66
CA GLU A 221 -24.08 37.28 19.44
C GLU A 221 -24.33 38.55 18.59
N ASP A 222 -23.94 39.72 19.09
CA ASP A 222 -24.07 41.01 18.40
C ASP A 222 -23.27 41.10 17.08
N CYS A 223 -22.33 40.16 16.84
CA CYS A 223 -21.55 40.06 15.61
C CYS A 223 -22.21 39.16 14.55
N THR A 224 -23.39 38.59 14.82
CA THR A 224 -24.13 37.73 13.87
C THR A 224 -24.31 38.35 12.47
N PRO A 225 -24.57 39.67 12.29
CA PRO A 225 -24.63 40.29 10.97
C PRO A 225 -23.34 40.15 10.15
N LEU A 226 -22.19 39.99 10.81
CA LEU A 226 -20.87 39.86 10.19
C LEU A 226 -20.44 38.40 10.00
N LYS A 227 -21.29 37.43 10.35
CA LYS A 227 -20.98 35.99 10.33
C LYS A 227 -20.38 35.54 8.98
N SER A 228 -20.94 36.00 7.87
CA SER A 228 -20.43 35.62 6.54
C SER A 228 -18.99 36.11 6.31
N GLU A 229 -18.68 37.35 6.69
CA GLU A 229 -17.33 37.94 6.56
C GLU A 229 -16.33 37.23 7.49
N ILE A 230 -16.75 36.93 8.72
CA ILE A 230 -15.93 36.19 9.70
C ILE A 230 -15.62 34.79 9.17
N LEU A 231 -16.64 34.05 8.70
CA LEU A 231 -16.42 32.72 8.14
C LEU A 231 -15.48 32.78 6.93
N GLN A 232 -15.58 33.78 6.05
CA GLN A 232 -14.63 33.92 4.94
C GLN A 232 -13.17 34.07 5.41
N ILE A 233 -12.91 34.68 6.57
CA ILE A 233 -11.57 34.79 7.15
C ILE A 233 -11.08 33.44 7.68
N VAL A 234 -11.96 32.69 8.36
CA VAL A 234 -11.65 31.32 8.82
C VAL A 234 -11.33 30.42 7.62
N GLU A 235 -12.10 30.53 6.55
CA GLU A 235 -11.92 29.79 5.30
C GLU A 235 -10.61 30.13 4.58
N GLN A 236 -10.09 31.35 4.73
CA GLN A 236 -8.78 31.76 4.21
C GLN A 236 -7.62 31.14 4.99
N LYS A 237 -7.86 30.65 6.20
CA LYS A 237 -6.85 30.04 7.08
C LYS A 237 -6.85 28.52 7.02
N ARG A 238 -7.35 27.93 5.93
CA ARG A 238 -7.28 26.49 5.69
C ARG A 238 -5.88 26.06 5.23
N SER A 239 -5.42 24.95 5.77
CA SER A 239 -4.33 24.14 5.24
C SER A 239 -4.89 22.85 4.66
N TYR A 240 -4.27 22.37 3.59
CA TYR A 240 -4.70 21.18 2.88
C TYR A 240 -3.57 20.15 2.87
N LEU A 241 -3.92 18.90 3.18
CA LEU A 241 -3.16 17.73 2.77
C LEU A 241 -4.06 16.91 1.85
N GLY A 242 -3.48 16.33 0.80
CA GLY A 242 -4.27 15.57 -0.17
C GLY A 242 -3.43 14.91 -1.22
N GLN A 243 -3.86 13.70 -1.60
CA GLN A 243 -3.33 12.91 -2.69
C GLN A 243 -4.02 13.32 -4.01
N MET A 244 -3.51 14.35 -4.67
CA MET A 244 -4.13 14.97 -5.85
C MET A 244 -3.85 14.14 -7.10
N ASP A 245 -4.89 13.60 -7.72
CA ASP A 245 -4.74 12.73 -8.88
C ASP A 245 -4.15 13.50 -10.07
N VAL A 246 -3.14 12.91 -10.68
CA VAL A 246 -2.50 13.48 -11.88
C VAL A 246 -3.28 13.11 -13.13
N ASN A 247 -3.17 13.96 -14.14
CA ASN A 247 -3.77 13.76 -15.45
C ASN A 247 -2.78 13.05 -16.38
N ALA A 248 -2.88 11.73 -16.50
CA ALA A 248 -2.00 10.95 -17.38
C ALA A 248 -2.16 11.26 -18.89
N ALA A 249 -3.15 12.06 -19.31
CA ALA A 249 -3.20 12.59 -20.67
C ALA A 249 -2.21 13.75 -20.89
N SER A 250 -1.68 14.35 -19.82
CA SER A 250 -0.71 15.45 -19.89
C SER A 250 0.70 14.94 -20.20
N PRO A 251 1.40 15.48 -21.22
CA PRO A 251 2.80 15.14 -21.49
C PRO A 251 3.72 15.40 -20.30
N LEU A 252 3.47 16.47 -19.53
CA LEU A 252 4.30 16.83 -18.38
C LEU A 252 4.28 15.78 -17.26
N VAL A 253 3.21 15.00 -17.14
CA VAL A 253 3.12 13.88 -16.19
C VAL A 253 4.08 12.76 -16.60
N TRP A 254 4.21 12.50 -17.91
CA TRP A 254 5.15 11.50 -18.41
C TRP A 254 6.60 11.97 -18.35
N ASP A 255 6.87 13.25 -18.61
CA ASP A 255 8.20 13.84 -18.39
C ASP A 255 8.62 13.66 -16.92
N PHE A 256 7.68 13.92 -15.99
CA PHE A 256 7.90 13.69 -14.56
C PHE A 256 8.17 12.21 -14.24
N TYR A 257 7.48 11.27 -14.87
CA TYR A 257 7.75 9.84 -14.68
C TYR A 257 9.13 9.44 -15.21
N GLU A 258 9.55 9.94 -16.38
CA GLU A 258 10.89 9.70 -16.92
C GLU A 258 12.00 10.21 -15.99
N GLU A 259 11.86 11.44 -15.50
CA GLU A 259 12.79 12.03 -14.53
C GLU A 259 12.83 11.23 -13.22
N THR A 260 11.66 10.82 -12.72
CA THR A 260 11.53 10.05 -11.48
C THR A 260 12.18 8.68 -11.60
N LEU A 261 11.88 7.90 -12.64
CA LEU A 261 12.46 6.57 -12.85
C LEU A 261 13.99 6.63 -12.95
N LYS A 262 14.52 7.66 -13.63
CA LYS A 262 15.96 7.92 -13.70
C LYS A 262 16.55 8.22 -12.33
N LYS A 263 15.87 9.04 -11.52
CA LYS A 263 16.29 9.38 -10.15
C LYS A 263 16.31 8.15 -9.25
N LEU A 264 15.26 7.33 -9.29
CA LEU A 264 15.15 6.10 -8.51
C LEU A 264 16.23 5.07 -8.89
N ASN A 265 16.51 4.89 -10.18
CA ASN A 265 17.65 4.09 -10.63
C ASN A 265 18.98 4.67 -10.12
N GLY A 266 19.12 6.01 -10.06
CA GLY A 266 20.25 6.70 -9.45
C GLY A 266 20.46 6.40 -7.96
N TYR A 267 19.40 6.08 -7.22
CA TYR A 267 19.47 5.59 -5.84
C TYR A 267 19.79 4.09 -5.71
N GLY A 268 19.96 3.37 -6.83
CA GLY A 268 20.23 1.94 -6.86
C GLY A 268 18.98 1.06 -6.89
N CYS A 269 17.82 1.61 -7.22
CA CYS A 269 16.58 0.84 -7.36
C CYS A 269 16.70 -0.27 -8.42
N ASN A 270 16.13 -1.43 -8.15
CA ASN A 270 16.08 -2.57 -9.06
C ASN A 270 14.64 -3.03 -9.36
N ILE A 271 13.74 -2.87 -8.39
CA ILE A 271 12.32 -3.22 -8.53
C ILE A 271 11.50 -1.97 -8.23
N LEU A 272 10.58 -1.65 -9.14
CA LEU A 272 9.71 -0.51 -9.01
C LEU A 272 8.26 -1.00 -8.85
N ARG A 273 7.69 -0.80 -7.66
CA ARG A 273 6.27 -1.03 -7.41
C ARG A 273 5.47 0.11 -8.04
N LEU A 274 4.50 -0.21 -8.88
CA LEU A 274 3.57 0.80 -9.41
C LEU A 274 2.38 0.90 -8.46
N ASP A 275 2.41 1.88 -7.57
CA ASP A 275 1.35 2.10 -6.59
C ASP A 275 0.06 2.58 -7.27
N ALA A 276 -1.06 1.97 -6.88
CA ALA A 276 -2.41 2.37 -7.30
C ALA A 276 -2.56 2.55 -8.83
N PHE A 277 -1.79 1.80 -9.63
CA PHE A 277 -1.69 2.04 -11.07
C PHE A 277 -3.03 1.86 -11.80
N ALA A 278 -3.87 0.93 -11.32
CA ALA A 278 -5.20 0.68 -11.87
C ALA A 278 -6.10 1.94 -11.87
N TYR A 279 -5.82 2.95 -11.04
CA TYR A 279 -6.60 4.19 -10.95
C TYR A 279 -6.11 5.31 -11.87
N LEU A 280 -4.94 5.15 -12.50
CA LEU A 280 -4.28 6.22 -13.25
C LEU A 280 -5.09 6.68 -14.45
N HIS A 281 -5.64 5.73 -15.22
CA HIS A 281 -6.45 6.04 -16.39
C HIS A 281 -7.88 6.43 -15.99
N LYS A 282 -8.27 7.66 -16.32
CA LYS A 282 -9.60 8.21 -16.03
C LYS A 282 -10.28 8.65 -17.32
N GLN A 283 -11.52 8.21 -17.51
CA GLN A 283 -12.33 8.54 -18.68
C GLN A 283 -13.81 8.60 -18.30
N VAL A 284 -14.52 9.60 -18.84
CA VAL A 284 -15.98 9.73 -18.66
C VAL A 284 -16.67 8.46 -19.18
N GLY A 285 -17.54 7.89 -18.36
CA GLY A 285 -18.33 6.70 -18.71
C GLY A 285 -17.70 5.35 -18.36
N GLU A 286 -16.44 5.36 -17.93
CA GLU A 286 -15.71 4.18 -17.44
C GLU A 286 -15.75 4.08 -15.90
N SER A 287 -15.32 2.92 -15.37
CA SER A 287 -15.26 2.69 -13.91
C SER A 287 -14.14 3.48 -13.23
N ASN A 288 -13.09 3.83 -13.99
CA ASN A 288 -11.84 4.41 -13.50
C ASN A 288 -11.08 3.49 -12.54
N PHE A 289 -11.23 2.18 -12.77
CA PHE A 289 -10.41 1.12 -12.21
C PHE A 289 -10.06 0.14 -13.32
N PHE A 290 -8.78 0.09 -13.69
CA PHE A 290 -8.23 -0.72 -14.78
C PHE A 290 -9.04 -0.58 -16.09
N ASN A 291 -9.27 0.65 -16.53
CA ASN A 291 -9.99 0.93 -17.78
C ASN A 291 -9.23 0.33 -18.96
N LYS A 292 -9.93 -0.41 -19.83
CA LYS A 292 -9.32 -1.02 -21.02
C LYS A 292 -9.79 -0.28 -22.29
N PRO A 293 -8.90 -0.02 -23.27
CA PRO A 293 -7.49 -0.40 -23.32
C PRO A 293 -6.53 0.58 -22.62
N GLY A 294 -6.98 1.76 -22.18
CA GLY A 294 -6.08 2.84 -21.78
C GLY A 294 -5.10 2.52 -20.64
N THR A 295 -5.48 1.70 -19.67
CA THR A 295 -4.55 1.23 -18.62
C THR A 295 -3.41 0.38 -19.21
N TRP A 296 -3.67 -0.43 -20.25
CA TRP A 296 -2.63 -1.21 -20.94
C TRP A 296 -1.67 -0.32 -21.72
N GLU A 297 -2.20 0.70 -22.40
CA GLU A 297 -1.38 1.69 -23.12
C GLU A 297 -0.42 2.41 -22.15
N TYR A 298 -0.91 2.79 -20.96
CA TYR A 298 -0.08 3.41 -19.93
C TYR A 298 0.93 2.42 -19.33
N LEU A 299 0.56 1.14 -19.15
CA LEU A 299 1.50 0.09 -18.68
C LEU A 299 2.65 -0.10 -19.66
N GLU A 300 2.36 -0.19 -20.96
CA GLU A 300 3.43 -0.39 -21.94
C GLU A 300 4.35 0.84 -22.00
N ARG A 301 3.79 2.06 -21.95
CA ARG A 301 4.61 3.28 -21.92
C ARG A 301 5.52 3.35 -20.70
N ILE A 302 5.01 3.05 -19.49
CA ILE A 302 5.87 3.07 -18.29
C ILE A 302 6.90 1.93 -18.32
N LYS A 303 6.57 0.78 -18.93
CA LYS A 303 7.50 -0.33 -19.16
C LYS A 303 8.64 0.04 -20.08
N GLU A 304 8.41 0.79 -21.15
CA GLU A 304 9.48 1.32 -22.01
C GLU A 304 10.44 2.23 -21.21
N ILE A 305 9.90 3.14 -20.40
CA ILE A 305 10.71 4.03 -19.55
C ILE A 305 11.50 3.22 -18.51
N ALA A 306 10.87 2.22 -17.90
CA ALA A 306 11.51 1.34 -16.91
C ALA A 306 12.65 0.51 -17.53
N GLN A 307 12.47 0.02 -18.75
CA GLN A 307 13.51 -0.73 -19.47
C GLN A 307 14.75 0.12 -19.75
N GLN A 308 14.58 1.40 -20.12
CA GLN A 308 15.69 2.34 -20.31
C GLN A 308 16.50 2.57 -19.01
N ASN A 309 15.84 2.40 -17.85
CA ASN A 309 16.43 2.56 -16.52
C ASN A 309 16.82 1.23 -15.85
N ASN A 310 16.71 0.09 -16.55
CA ASN A 310 16.98 -1.26 -16.01
C ASN A 310 16.16 -1.61 -14.75
N LEU A 311 14.91 -1.15 -14.69
CA LEU A 311 13.99 -1.39 -13.57
C LEU A 311 13.02 -2.53 -13.89
N MET A 312 12.86 -3.47 -12.97
CA MET A 312 11.75 -4.44 -13.00
C MET A 312 10.48 -3.76 -12.50
N LEU A 313 9.39 -3.82 -13.28
CA LEU A 313 8.08 -3.34 -12.84
C LEU A 313 7.32 -4.41 -12.07
N LEU A 314 6.66 -3.98 -10.99
CA LEU A 314 5.75 -4.78 -10.18
C LEU A 314 4.46 -3.97 -9.95
N PRO A 315 3.47 -4.07 -10.85
CA PRO A 315 2.19 -3.40 -10.66
C PRO A 315 1.48 -3.91 -9.41
N GLU A 316 1.02 -2.99 -8.56
CA GLU A 316 0.12 -3.35 -7.48
C GLU A 316 -1.33 -3.28 -7.97
N ILE A 317 -2.00 -4.44 -7.94
CA ILE A 317 -3.37 -4.60 -8.40
C ILE A 317 -4.07 -5.57 -7.47
N HIS A 318 -4.99 -5.05 -6.65
CA HIS A 318 -5.94 -5.84 -5.88
C HIS A 318 -7.18 -6.12 -6.71
N ALA A 319 -7.44 -7.39 -7.01
CA ALA A 319 -8.58 -7.82 -7.77
C ALA A 319 -9.04 -9.21 -7.33
N GLU A 320 -10.34 -9.45 -7.37
CA GLU A 320 -10.94 -10.77 -7.17
C GLU A 320 -10.29 -11.78 -8.12
N TYR A 321 -9.89 -12.95 -7.60
CA TYR A 321 -9.26 -14.02 -8.39
C TYR A 321 -10.10 -14.39 -9.62
N GLY A 322 -11.43 -14.49 -9.47
CA GLY A 322 -12.35 -14.80 -10.57
C GLY A 322 -12.41 -13.75 -11.68
N LEU A 323 -11.85 -12.55 -11.48
CA LEU A 323 -11.70 -11.58 -12.57
C LEU A 323 -10.60 -12.00 -13.57
N HIS A 324 -9.68 -12.89 -13.17
CA HIS A 324 -8.51 -13.31 -13.95
C HIS A 324 -7.58 -12.17 -14.40
N LEU A 325 -7.68 -11.00 -13.78
CA LEU A 325 -6.80 -9.86 -14.11
C LEU A 325 -5.32 -10.17 -13.82
N HIS A 326 -5.03 -10.98 -12.80
CA HIS A 326 -3.67 -11.43 -12.51
C HIS A 326 -3.08 -12.30 -13.65
N ASP A 327 -3.91 -13.11 -14.31
CA ASP A 327 -3.52 -13.93 -15.47
C ASP A 327 -3.21 -13.03 -16.67
N GLU A 328 -4.07 -12.04 -16.95
CA GLU A 328 -3.83 -11.04 -17.99
C GLU A 328 -2.51 -10.30 -17.78
N VAL A 329 -2.27 -9.79 -16.57
CA VAL A 329 -1.05 -9.03 -16.23
C VAL A 329 0.21 -9.90 -16.33
N ALA A 330 0.13 -11.16 -15.88
CA ALA A 330 1.24 -12.10 -16.01
C ALA A 330 1.53 -12.46 -17.48
N ASN A 331 0.49 -12.63 -18.32
CA ASN A 331 0.62 -12.93 -19.74
C ASN A 331 1.28 -11.77 -20.52
N GLU A 332 1.09 -10.53 -20.08
CA GLU A 332 1.79 -9.34 -20.60
C GLU A 332 3.26 -9.22 -20.13
N GLY A 333 3.73 -10.21 -19.36
CA GLY A 333 5.13 -10.37 -18.96
C GLY A 333 5.53 -9.65 -17.66
N TYR A 334 4.56 -9.12 -16.92
CA TYR A 334 4.80 -8.47 -15.63
C TYR A 334 4.95 -9.48 -14.49
N TYR A 335 5.69 -9.07 -13.45
CA TYR A 335 5.58 -9.74 -12.15
C TYR A 335 4.27 -9.32 -11.50
N ILE A 336 3.67 -10.20 -10.71
CA ILE A 336 2.44 -9.93 -9.96
C ILE A 336 2.68 -10.09 -8.47
N TYR A 337 1.94 -9.35 -7.66
CA TYR A 337 1.83 -9.68 -6.24
C TYR A 337 0.95 -10.92 -6.06
N ASP A 338 1.39 -11.82 -5.17
CA ASP A 338 0.54 -12.90 -4.69
C ASP A 338 -0.24 -12.41 -3.46
N PHE A 339 -1.32 -11.68 -3.72
CA PHE A 339 -2.26 -11.24 -2.69
C PHE A 339 -3.23 -12.35 -2.25
N PHE A 340 -3.14 -13.54 -2.85
CA PHE A 340 -3.94 -14.70 -2.47
C PHE A 340 -3.29 -15.46 -1.31
N LEU A 341 -1.96 -15.58 -1.32
CA LEU A 341 -1.21 -16.34 -0.32
C LEU A 341 -1.51 -15.95 1.15
N PRO A 342 -1.64 -14.66 1.54
CA PRO A 342 -1.93 -14.31 2.93
C PRO A 342 -3.19 -14.99 3.47
N GLY A 343 -4.32 -14.82 2.78
CA GLY A 343 -5.59 -15.40 3.20
C GLY A 343 -5.66 -16.92 3.00
N LEU A 344 -5.05 -17.46 1.93
CA LEU A 344 -4.90 -18.90 1.74
C LEU A 344 -4.08 -19.56 2.86
N THR A 345 -3.05 -18.88 3.36
CA THR A 345 -2.20 -19.38 4.45
C THR A 345 -3.00 -19.47 5.75
N ILE A 346 -3.77 -18.43 6.08
CA ILE A 346 -4.64 -18.42 7.26
C ILE A 346 -5.74 -19.49 7.12
N HIS A 347 -6.37 -19.61 5.94
CA HIS A 347 -7.34 -20.68 5.63
C HIS A 347 -6.73 -22.06 5.90
N THR A 348 -5.56 -22.31 5.32
CA THR A 348 -4.87 -23.61 5.37
C THR A 348 -4.59 -24.05 6.80
N ILE A 349 -4.07 -23.13 7.62
CA ILE A 349 -3.71 -23.42 9.01
C ILE A 349 -4.96 -23.55 9.88
N GLU A 350 -5.95 -22.67 9.73
CA GLU A 350 -7.14 -22.65 10.59
C GLU A 350 -8.15 -23.76 10.27
N ASN A 351 -8.20 -24.22 9.01
CA ASN A 351 -9.10 -25.29 8.56
C ASN A 351 -8.37 -26.62 8.33
N LYS A 352 -7.05 -26.66 8.55
CA LYS A 352 -6.22 -27.86 8.47
C LYS A 352 -6.27 -28.57 7.11
N THR A 353 -6.31 -27.81 6.04
CA THR A 353 -6.38 -28.32 4.66
C THR A 353 -5.45 -27.56 3.72
N SER A 354 -4.62 -28.28 2.97
CA SER A 354 -3.67 -27.73 2.01
C SER A 354 -4.25 -27.56 0.60
N LYS A 355 -5.50 -27.98 0.37
CA LYS A 355 -6.08 -28.12 -0.97
C LYS A 355 -6.07 -26.84 -1.80
N ALA A 356 -6.59 -25.74 -1.24
CA ALA A 356 -6.65 -24.46 -1.95
C ALA A 356 -5.25 -23.87 -2.18
N LEU A 357 -4.40 -23.92 -1.16
CA LEU A 357 -3.00 -23.48 -1.24
C LEU A 357 -2.20 -24.22 -2.31
N LEU A 358 -2.27 -25.56 -2.34
CA LEU A 358 -1.54 -26.37 -3.31
C LEU A 358 -2.15 -26.27 -4.71
N SER A 359 -3.46 -26.04 -4.83
CA SER A 359 -4.08 -25.73 -6.13
C SER A 359 -3.50 -24.44 -6.73
N TRP A 360 -3.40 -23.39 -5.91
CA TRP A 360 -2.78 -22.13 -6.33
C TRP A 360 -1.29 -22.29 -6.67
N ALA A 361 -0.53 -23.02 -5.84
CA ALA A 361 0.87 -23.32 -6.12
C ALA A 361 1.06 -24.05 -7.45
N LYS A 362 0.20 -25.05 -7.75
CA LYS A 362 0.20 -25.79 -9.02
C LYS A 362 -0.12 -24.86 -10.20
N GLU A 363 -1.03 -23.91 -10.04
CA GLU A 363 -1.33 -22.92 -11.08
C GLU A 363 -0.16 -22.00 -11.37
N ILE A 364 0.49 -21.44 -10.33
CA ILE A 364 1.69 -20.60 -10.49
C ILE A 364 2.75 -21.34 -11.32
N ILE A 365 2.99 -22.63 -11.01
CA ILE A 365 3.97 -23.46 -11.72
C ILE A 365 3.52 -23.72 -13.16
N ALA A 366 2.28 -24.16 -13.35
CA ALA A 366 1.76 -24.56 -14.67
C ALA A 366 1.72 -23.39 -15.66
N LYS A 367 1.38 -22.19 -15.19
CA LYS A 367 1.32 -20.98 -16.00
C LYS A 367 2.62 -20.19 -16.03
N GLY A 368 3.61 -20.57 -15.21
CA GLY A 368 4.90 -19.89 -15.13
C GLY A 368 4.81 -18.47 -14.58
N TYR A 369 3.86 -18.20 -13.68
CA TYR A 369 3.71 -16.89 -13.08
C TYR A 369 4.95 -16.49 -12.28
N LYS A 370 5.29 -15.21 -12.35
CA LYS A 370 6.38 -14.61 -11.59
C LYS A 370 5.79 -13.77 -10.47
N THR A 371 5.80 -14.31 -9.25
CA THR A 371 5.12 -13.72 -8.11
C THR A 371 6.09 -13.08 -7.12
N VAL A 372 5.62 -12.02 -6.46
CA VAL A 372 6.17 -11.54 -5.18
C VAL A 372 5.13 -11.83 -4.11
N ASN A 373 5.41 -12.77 -3.22
CA ASN A 373 4.46 -13.22 -2.21
C ASN A 373 4.71 -12.57 -0.85
N MET A 374 3.73 -12.61 0.04
CA MET A 374 3.83 -12.05 1.38
C MET A 374 2.92 -12.78 2.39
N LEU A 375 3.14 -12.50 3.68
CA LEU A 375 2.18 -12.78 4.75
C LEU A 375 1.53 -11.45 5.18
N GLY A 376 2.17 -10.69 6.07
CA GLY A 376 1.85 -9.30 6.33
C GLY A 376 2.48 -8.32 5.33
N CYS A 377 1.95 -7.10 5.31
CA CYS A 377 2.56 -5.94 4.65
C CYS A 377 2.10 -4.64 5.32
N HIS A 378 2.38 -3.49 4.72
CA HIS A 378 1.97 -2.19 5.26
C HIS A 378 0.46 -1.91 5.18
N ASP A 379 -0.27 -2.71 4.40
CA ASP A 379 -1.73 -2.66 4.26
C ASP A 379 -2.39 -3.83 5.01
N GLY A 380 -3.73 -3.89 4.99
CA GLY A 380 -4.47 -4.97 5.62
C GLY A 380 -4.37 -6.29 4.84
N ILE A 381 -4.68 -7.40 5.51
CA ILE A 381 -4.72 -8.74 4.93
C ILE A 381 -5.76 -8.76 3.80
N PRO A 382 -5.37 -9.07 2.54
CA PRO A 382 -6.31 -9.14 1.43
C PRO A 382 -7.25 -10.34 1.59
N VAL A 383 -8.55 -10.09 1.44
CA VAL A 383 -9.59 -11.14 1.52
C VAL A 383 -10.57 -11.08 0.35
N LEU A 384 -10.77 -9.89 -0.24
CA LEU A 384 -11.49 -9.74 -1.51
C LEU A 384 -10.83 -10.54 -2.64
N ASP A 385 -9.51 -10.56 -2.66
CA ASP A 385 -8.69 -11.13 -3.74
C ASP A 385 -8.95 -12.63 -3.94
N LEU A 386 -9.46 -13.34 -2.92
CA LEU A 386 -9.75 -14.77 -3.00
C LEU A 386 -11.07 -15.12 -3.70
N LYS A 387 -11.93 -14.12 -3.88
CA LYS A 387 -13.31 -14.28 -4.31
C LYS A 387 -13.44 -14.64 -5.79
N GLY A 388 -14.51 -15.37 -6.12
CA GLY A 388 -14.98 -15.52 -7.50
C GLY A 388 -15.64 -14.24 -8.02
N LYS A 389 -15.87 -14.17 -9.33
CA LYS A 389 -16.50 -13.01 -9.95
C LYS A 389 -17.31 -13.42 -11.17
N GLU A 390 -18.47 -12.79 -11.35
CA GLU A 390 -19.20 -12.86 -12.61
C GLU A 390 -18.58 -11.93 -13.65
N VAL A 391 -18.22 -12.48 -14.80
CA VAL A 391 -17.66 -11.75 -15.94
C VAL A 391 -18.45 -12.16 -17.18
N ASN A 392 -19.07 -11.18 -17.85
CA ASN A 392 -19.86 -11.38 -19.08
C ASN A 392 -20.96 -12.47 -18.93
N GLY A 393 -21.64 -12.52 -17.78
CA GLY A 393 -22.71 -13.49 -17.51
C GLY A 393 -22.23 -14.89 -17.14
N VAL A 394 -20.92 -15.10 -16.96
CA VAL A 394 -20.33 -16.37 -16.51
C VAL A 394 -19.66 -16.16 -15.16
N TYR A 395 -20.02 -16.98 -14.17
CA TYR A 395 -19.38 -16.95 -12.87
C TYR A 395 -18.07 -17.73 -12.88
N ASN A 396 -16.96 -17.02 -12.71
CA ASN A 396 -15.64 -17.61 -12.50
C ASN A 396 -15.45 -17.86 -11.01
N LYS A 397 -15.14 -19.09 -10.65
CA LYS A 397 -14.97 -19.52 -9.26
C LYS A 397 -13.75 -18.84 -8.61
N GLY A 398 -13.88 -18.51 -7.33
CA GLY A 398 -12.78 -18.05 -6.47
C GLY A 398 -11.77 -19.16 -6.13
N LEU A 399 -10.69 -18.77 -5.46
CA LEU A 399 -9.78 -19.72 -4.82
C LEU A 399 -10.40 -20.33 -3.56
N LEU A 400 -11.28 -19.57 -2.90
CA LEU A 400 -12.13 -20.00 -1.79
C LEU A 400 -13.60 -19.66 -2.09
N GLU A 401 -14.52 -20.40 -1.49
CA GLU A 401 -15.94 -20.03 -1.48
C GLU A 401 -16.19 -18.83 -0.55
N ASP A 402 -17.23 -18.04 -0.83
CA ASP A 402 -17.59 -16.86 -0.03
C ASP A 402 -17.73 -17.18 1.48
N ALA A 403 -18.32 -18.33 1.82
CA ALA A 403 -18.48 -18.78 3.20
C ALA A 403 -17.13 -19.09 3.90
N GLU A 404 -16.14 -19.59 3.15
CA GLU A 404 -14.80 -19.84 3.69
C GLU A 404 -14.06 -18.53 3.93
N ILE A 405 -14.21 -17.55 3.02
CA ILE A 405 -13.66 -16.21 3.17
C ILE A 405 -14.26 -15.52 4.40
N GLU A 406 -15.59 -15.54 4.54
CA GLU A 406 -16.29 -14.98 5.71
C GLU A 406 -15.85 -15.64 7.02
N SER A 407 -15.64 -16.96 7.04
CA SER A 407 -15.16 -17.67 8.23
C SER A 407 -13.79 -17.17 8.69
N ILE A 408 -12.84 -17.01 7.76
CA ILE A 408 -11.51 -16.46 8.05
C ILE A 408 -11.63 -15.01 8.51
N MET A 409 -12.45 -14.22 7.83
CA MET A 409 -12.65 -12.82 8.19
C MET A 409 -13.15 -12.68 9.62
N ASN A 410 -14.21 -13.42 9.97
CA ASN A 410 -14.78 -13.41 11.31
C ASN A 410 -13.74 -13.82 12.35
N LYS A 411 -12.95 -14.85 12.07
CA LYS A 411 -11.88 -15.30 12.96
C LYS A 411 -10.79 -14.25 13.18
N ILE A 412 -10.37 -13.52 12.14
CA ILE A 412 -9.40 -12.41 12.28
C ILE A 412 -10.02 -11.25 13.06
N MET A 413 -11.31 -10.94 12.82
CA MET A 413 -12.05 -9.91 13.55
C MET A 413 -12.21 -10.26 15.05
N GLU A 414 -12.51 -11.52 15.37
CA GLU A 414 -12.55 -12.04 16.75
C GLU A 414 -11.19 -11.90 17.46
N ARG A 415 -10.09 -11.93 16.70
CA ARG A 415 -8.72 -11.70 17.15
C ARG A 415 -8.32 -10.21 17.16
N GLY A 416 -9.30 -9.30 17.08
CA GLY A 416 -9.09 -7.86 17.16
C GLY A 416 -8.74 -7.17 15.84
N GLY A 417 -8.88 -7.87 14.70
CA GLY A 417 -8.75 -7.25 13.38
C GLY A 417 -9.83 -6.20 13.12
N ARG A 418 -9.53 -5.25 12.22
CA ARG A 418 -10.45 -4.17 11.83
C ARG A 418 -10.72 -4.19 10.33
N VAL A 419 -11.96 -4.50 9.95
CA VAL A 419 -12.38 -4.57 8.55
C VAL A 419 -12.30 -3.22 7.85
N LYS A 420 -11.84 -3.24 6.59
CA LYS A 420 -11.97 -2.14 5.63
C LYS A 420 -12.92 -2.57 4.51
N ASN A 421 -14.01 -1.83 4.34
CA ASN A 421 -15.03 -2.12 3.32
C ASN A 421 -14.85 -1.24 2.07
N LEU A 422 -15.45 -1.68 0.96
CA LEU A 422 -15.73 -0.87 -0.23
C LEU A 422 -17.15 -0.33 -0.16
N TYR A 423 -17.35 0.88 -0.72
CA TYR A 423 -18.63 1.59 -0.68
C TYR A 423 -19.05 2.02 -2.09
N ASP A 424 -20.35 2.13 -2.33
CA ASP A 424 -20.91 2.75 -3.52
C ASP A 424 -20.94 4.29 -3.38
N PRO A 425 -21.26 5.05 -4.45
CA PRO A 425 -21.36 6.50 -4.37
C PRO A 425 -22.39 7.03 -3.35
N SER A 426 -23.39 6.22 -3.01
CA SER A 426 -24.40 6.53 -1.99
C SER A 426 -23.94 6.18 -0.56
N GLY A 427 -22.77 5.57 -0.40
CA GLY A 427 -22.21 5.17 0.87
C GLY A 427 -22.64 3.78 1.35
N ASN A 428 -23.33 2.98 0.54
CA ASN A 428 -23.69 1.61 0.90
C ASN A 428 -22.48 0.68 0.75
N LYS A 429 -22.32 -0.28 1.67
CA LYS A 429 -21.26 -1.29 1.58
C LYS A 429 -21.46 -2.18 0.35
N ILE A 430 -20.46 -2.25 -0.53
CA ILE A 430 -20.43 -3.15 -1.69
C ILE A 430 -19.84 -4.51 -1.30
N SER A 431 -18.65 -4.48 -0.68
CA SER A 431 -17.89 -5.69 -0.33
C SER A 431 -16.90 -5.38 0.79
N TYR A 432 -16.27 -6.40 1.33
CA TYR A 432 -15.03 -6.27 2.10
C TYR A 432 -13.84 -6.06 1.15
N TYR A 433 -12.79 -5.39 1.64
CA TYR A 433 -11.55 -5.19 0.88
C TYR A 433 -10.39 -5.94 1.56
N GLN A 434 -10.07 -5.51 2.78
CA GLN A 434 -8.95 -5.99 3.58
C GLN A 434 -9.36 -6.06 5.06
N ILE A 435 -8.59 -6.79 5.86
CA ILE A 435 -8.68 -6.76 7.33
C ILE A 435 -7.37 -6.26 7.90
N ASN A 436 -7.41 -5.15 8.63
CA ASN A 436 -6.22 -4.61 9.29
C ASN A 436 -5.95 -5.40 10.57
N ALA A 437 -4.85 -6.14 10.58
CA ALA A 437 -4.31 -6.86 11.73
C ALA A 437 -2.82 -7.15 11.44
N THR A 438 -2.03 -7.35 12.49
CA THR A 438 -0.74 -8.05 12.33
C THR A 438 -0.98 -9.49 11.92
N PHE A 439 -0.07 -10.06 11.13
CA PHE A 439 -0.24 -11.45 10.70
C PHE A 439 -0.15 -12.42 11.89
N PHE A 440 0.67 -12.09 12.90
CA PHE A 440 0.78 -12.87 14.12
C PHE A 440 -0.52 -12.87 14.95
N SER A 441 -1.12 -11.71 15.21
CA SER A 441 -2.43 -11.65 15.89
C SER A 441 -3.53 -12.30 15.04
N ALA A 442 -3.47 -12.20 13.70
CA ALA A 442 -4.41 -12.89 12.80
C ALA A 442 -4.34 -14.43 12.93
N LEU A 443 -3.19 -14.99 13.32
CA LEU A 443 -3.02 -16.43 13.62
C LEU A 443 -3.36 -16.80 15.09
N GLY A 444 -3.81 -15.84 15.89
CA GLY A 444 -4.13 -16.03 17.30
C GLY A 444 -2.92 -15.93 18.22
N GLU A 445 -1.86 -15.23 17.78
CA GLU A 445 -0.61 -15.04 18.54
C GLU A 445 0.07 -16.37 18.91
N ASP A 446 -0.06 -17.36 18.02
CA ASP A 446 0.52 -18.69 18.14
C ASP A 446 1.85 -18.75 17.35
N GLU A 447 2.95 -18.93 18.07
CA GLU A 447 4.30 -18.94 17.50
C GLU A 447 4.51 -20.08 16.51
N GLN A 448 3.93 -21.26 16.77
CA GLN A 448 4.06 -22.41 15.86
C GLN A 448 3.31 -22.16 14.56
N LYS A 449 2.12 -21.54 14.63
CA LYS A 449 1.39 -21.15 13.41
C LYS A 449 2.15 -20.10 12.61
N LEU A 450 2.83 -19.16 13.26
CA LEU A 450 3.66 -18.17 12.57
C LEU A 450 4.85 -18.83 11.84
N LEU A 451 5.51 -19.79 12.49
CA LEU A 451 6.58 -20.58 11.86
C LEU A 451 6.07 -21.40 10.69
N LEU A 452 4.92 -22.06 10.84
CA LEU A 452 4.27 -22.80 9.77
C LEU A 452 3.90 -21.89 8.59
N ALA A 453 3.33 -20.71 8.86
CA ALA A 453 3.03 -19.72 7.83
C ALA A 453 4.30 -19.25 7.11
N ARG A 454 5.39 -18.99 7.85
CA ARG A 454 6.67 -18.58 7.28
C ARG A 454 7.27 -19.65 6.38
N VAL A 455 7.28 -20.92 6.79
CA VAL A 455 7.84 -22.00 5.97
C VAL A 455 6.99 -22.25 4.73
N ILE A 456 5.65 -22.18 4.84
CA ILE A 456 4.74 -22.19 3.68
C ILE A 456 5.16 -21.09 2.70
N GLN A 457 5.29 -19.85 3.18
CA GLN A 457 5.67 -18.72 2.36
C GLN A 457 7.02 -18.93 1.64
N MET A 458 8.04 -19.43 2.35
CA MET A 458 9.37 -19.63 1.77
C MET A 458 9.37 -20.75 0.72
N PHE A 459 8.51 -21.76 0.85
CA PHE A 459 8.43 -22.86 -0.12
C PHE A 459 7.47 -22.60 -1.29
N MET A 460 6.60 -21.58 -1.21
CA MET A 460 5.79 -21.17 -2.36
C MET A 460 6.66 -20.61 -3.50
N PRO A 461 6.33 -20.90 -4.77
CA PRO A 461 7.01 -20.28 -5.90
C PRO A 461 6.86 -18.75 -5.86
N GLY A 462 7.97 -18.04 -6.09
CA GLY A 462 8.02 -16.58 -6.09
C GLY A 462 9.09 -16.00 -5.16
N ILE A 463 9.25 -14.68 -5.23
CA ILE A 463 10.12 -13.90 -4.36
C ILE A 463 9.37 -13.64 -3.05
N PRO A 464 9.86 -14.14 -1.90
CA PRO A 464 9.17 -13.96 -0.64
C PRO A 464 9.50 -12.60 -0.01
N GLN A 465 8.47 -11.77 0.16
CA GLN A 465 8.54 -10.50 0.87
C GLN A 465 8.10 -10.66 2.32
N VAL A 466 8.93 -10.21 3.25
CA VAL A 466 8.74 -10.38 4.69
C VAL A 466 8.55 -9.02 5.35
N TRP A 467 7.41 -8.84 5.99
CA TRP A 467 7.11 -7.63 6.77
C TRP A 467 7.96 -7.60 8.03
N TYR A 468 8.59 -6.45 8.32
CA TYR A 468 9.50 -6.33 9.46
C TYR A 468 8.83 -6.73 10.79
N LEU A 469 7.56 -6.38 10.98
CA LEU A 469 6.86 -6.63 12.23
C LEU A 469 6.56 -8.13 12.44
N ASP A 470 6.33 -8.88 11.35
CA ASP A 470 6.09 -10.33 11.41
C ASP A 470 7.35 -11.10 11.85
N ILE A 471 8.56 -10.60 11.50
CA ILE A 471 9.83 -11.21 11.94
C ILE A 471 9.88 -11.26 13.47
N PHE A 472 9.43 -10.20 14.12
CA PHE A 472 9.46 -10.04 15.57
C PHE A 472 8.17 -10.47 16.28
N ALA A 473 7.30 -11.23 15.60
CA ALA A 473 6.00 -11.65 16.12
C ALA A 473 5.21 -10.48 16.74
N GLY A 474 5.24 -9.33 16.05
CA GLY A 474 4.57 -8.12 16.53
C GLY A 474 3.05 -8.30 16.56
N LYS A 475 2.43 -7.74 17.60
CA LYS A 475 1.00 -7.86 17.87
C LYS A 475 0.25 -6.61 17.43
N ASN A 476 -1.07 -6.74 17.32
CA ASN A 476 -1.98 -5.61 17.05
C ASN A 476 -1.72 -4.42 17.99
N ASN A 477 -1.48 -3.26 17.39
CA ASN A 477 -1.34 -2.00 18.13
C ASN A 477 -2.69 -1.25 18.16
N TYR A 478 -3.51 -1.61 19.15
CA TYR A 478 -4.86 -1.05 19.29
C TYR A 478 -4.84 0.45 19.53
N GLU A 479 -3.93 0.94 20.38
CA GLU A 479 -3.78 2.37 20.69
C GLU A 479 -3.48 3.19 19.43
N ALA A 480 -2.51 2.75 18.61
CA ALA A 480 -2.20 3.44 17.35
C ALA A 480 -3.39 3.44 16.38
N ALA A 481 -4.13 2.33 16.32
CA ALA A 481 -5.29 2.22 15.45
C ALA A 481 -6.49 3.07 15.94
N ASP A 482 -6.67 3.23 17.25
CA ASP A 482 -7.73 4.05 17.84
C ASP A 482 -7.44 5.55 17.71
N ASN A 483 -6.19 5.96 17.90
CA ASN A 483 -5.78 7.36 17.79
C ASN A 483 -5.98 7.94 16.38
N GLY A 484 -5.88 7.13 15.33
CA GLY A 484 -6.08 7.57 13.95
C GLY A 484 -7.51 7.40 13.40
N GLY A 485 -8.47 6.97 14.23
CA GLY A 485 -9.85 6.68 13.80
C GLY A 485 -9.94 5.65 12.68
N SER A 486 -11.01 5.71 11.87
CA SER A 486 -11.24 4.75 10.77
C SER A 486 -10.17 4.80 9.68
N ALA A 487 -9.55 5.97 9.46
CA ALA A 487 -8.43 6.15 8.55
C ALA A 487 -7.12 5.52 9.10
N GLY A 488 -6.98 5.46 10.43
CA GLY A 488 -5.81 4.95 11.15
C GLY A 488 -5.79 3.45 11.41
N HIS A 489 -6.82 2.69 11.00
CA HIS A 489 -6.87 1.25 11.24
C HIS A 489 -5.62 0.49 10.74
N LYS A 490 -4.94 0.99 9.69
CA LYS A 490 -3.70 0.38 9.18
C LYS A 490 -2.55 0.45 10.21
N GLU A 491 -2.54 1.44 11.11
CA GLU A 491 -1.49 1.60 12.12
C GLU A 491 -1.45 0.45 13.14
N ILE A 492 -2.52 -0.36 13.21
CA ILE A 492 -2.55 -1.61 13.99
C ILE A 492 -1.40 -2.57 13.66
N ASN A 493 -0.88 -2.50 12.42
CA ASN A 493 0.18 -3.36 11.89
C ASN A 493 1.46 -2.57 11.53
N ARG A 494 1.66 -1.37 12.09
CA ARG A 494 2.80 -0.50 11.71
C ARG A 494 3.59 0.05 12.90
N THR A 495 3.62 -0.72 13.99
CA THR A 495 4.38 -0.39 15.20
C THR A 495 5.87 -0.26 14.91
N SER A 496 6.47 0.91 15.16
CA SER A 496 7.92 1.06 15.12
C SER A 496 8.58 0.33 16.29
N LEU A 497 9.65 -0.39 16.01
CA LEU A 497 10.42 -1.18 16.99
C LEU A 497 11.70 -0.45 17.34
N ALA A 498 11.96 -0.19 18.61
CA ALA A 498 13.26 0.36 19.03
C ALA A 498 14.36 -0.71 18.91
N MET A 499 15.63 -0.29 18.82
CA MET A 499 16.76 -1.23 18.74
C MET A 499 16.84 -2.21 19.92
N LYS A 500 16.32 -1.84 21.10
CA LYS A 500 16.19 -2.74 22.26
C LYS A 500 15.17 -3.86 22.00
N ASP A 501 14.12 -3.59 21.24
CA ASP A 501 13.07 -4.55 20.91
C ASP A 501 13.60 -5.57 19.91
N ILE A 502 14.46 -5.13 18.97
CA ILE A 502 15.23 -6.01 18.08
C ILE A 502 16.13 -6.95 18.89
N ALA A 503 16.94 -6.40 19.79
CA ALA A 503 17.84 -7.18 20.63
C ALA A 503 17.09 -8.15 21.58
N GLN A 504 15.88 -7.81 22.00
CA GLN A 504 15.04 -8.70 22.80
C GLN A 504 14.35 -9.77 21.95
N GLY A 505 13.88 -9.41 20.75
CA GLY A 505 13.31 -10.33 19.78
C GLY A 505 14.30 -11.40 19.36
N LEU A 506 15.56 -11.05 19.12
CA LEU A 506 16.62 -12.03 18.81
C LEU A 506 16.89 -13.05 19.92
N LYS A 507 16.31 -12.90 21.13
CA LYS A 507 16.39 -13.91 22.20
C LYS A 507 15.23 -14.90 22.19
N THR A 508 14.19 -14.67 21.38
CA THR A 508 13.03 -15.55 21.32
C THR A 508 13.25 -16.66 20.30
N GLU A 509 12.63 -17.82 20.54
CA GLU A 509 12.80 -18.98 19.67
C GLU A 509 12.13 -18.75 18.30
N VAL A 510 10.93 -18.17 18.29
CA VAL A 510 10.18 -17.86 17.07
C VAL A 510 10.94 -16.95 16.11
N VAL A 511 11.65 -15.93 16.61
CA VAL A 511 12.44 -15.02 15.77
C VAL A 511 13.62 -15.75 15.16
N ASN A 512 14.40 -16.46 15.97
CA ASN A 512 15.57 -17.21 15.49
C ASN A 512 15.19 -18.29 14.47
N LYS A 513 14.11 -19.04 14.73
CA LYS A 513 13.58 -20.05 13.81
C LYS A 513 13.08 -19.45 12.50
N GLN A 514 12.41 -18.29 12.52
CA GLN A 514 12.05 -17.58 11.29
C GLN A 514 13.30 -17.18 10.48
N LEU A 515 14.32 -16.62 11.15
CA LEU A 515 15.58 -16.22 10.50
C LEU A 515 16.32 -17.42 9.91
N GLU A 516 16.32 -18.58 10.57
CA GLU A 516 16.90 -19.83 10.06
C GLU A 516 16.21 -20.29 8.76
N ILE A 517 14.87 -20.31 8.75
CA ILE A 517 14.07 -20.68 7.57
C ILE A 517 14.33 -19.69 6.41
N MET A 518 14.39 -18.40 6.70
CA MET A 518 14.64 -17.34 5.71
C MET A 518 16.07 -17.39 5.17
N HIS A 519 17.06 -17.63 6.04
CA HIS A 519 18.46 -17.84 5.65
C HIS A 519 18.60 -19.03 4.70
N LEU A 520 17.97 -20.17 5.01
CA LEU A 520 17.95 -21.31 4.09
C LEU A 520 17.35 -20.91 2.74
N ARG A 521 16.22 -20.20 2.74
CA ARG A 521 15.54 -19.77 1.52
C ARG A 521 16.39 -18.86 0.65
N ASN A 522 17.19 -17.99 1.27
CA ASN A 522 18.01 -17.02 0.57
C ASN A 522 19.35 -17.62 0.08
N THR A 523 19.89 -18.62 0.78
CA THR A 523 21.24 -19.17 0.52
C THR A 523 21.27 -20.51 -0.20
N SER A 524 20.21 -21.32 -0.11
CA SER A 524 20.18 -22.62 -0.79
C SER A 524 19.94 -22.48 -2.28
N ASN A 525 20.79 -23.15 -3.07
CA ASN A 525 20.63 -23.23 -4.52
C ASN A 525 19.40 -24.04 -4.96
N ALA A 526 18.77 -24.83 -4.07
CA ALA A 526 17.53 -25.56 -4.39
C ALA A 526 16.45 -24.61 -4.95
N PHE A 527 16.29 -23.42 -4.35
CA PHE A 527 15.26 -22.45 -4.71
C PHE A 527 15.53 -21.67 -6.01
N SER A 528 16.62 -22.00 -6.70
CA SER A 528 16.91 -21.55 -8.07
C SER A 528 16.53 -22.59 -9.14
N GLY A 529 16.08 -23.78 -8.73
CA GLY A 529 15.62 -24.86 -9.60
C GLY A 529 14.11 -24.87 -9.77
N HIS A 530 13.51 -26.06 -9.80
CA HIS A 530 12.07 -26.25 -9.97
C HIS A 530 11.39 -26.75 -8.69
N VAL A 531 10.07 -26.57 -8.63
CA VAL A 531 9.23 -27.01 -7.52
C VAL A 531 8.53 -28.32 -7.89
N GLU A 532 8.51 -29.26 -6.95
CA GLU A 532 7.74 -30.50 -7.04
C GLU A 532 6.77 -30.54 -5.85
N ILE A 533 5.47 -30.71 -6.13
CA ILE A 533 4.43 -30.85 -5.12
C ILE A 533 4.00 -32.32 -5.13
N ASN A 534 4.30 -33.04 -4.05
CA ASN A 534 3.95 -34.45 -3.95
C ASN A 534 2.49 -34.62 -3.55
N ASP A 535 1.84 -35.65 -4.06
CA ASP A 535 0.48 -35.99 -3.65
C ASP A 535 0.49 -36.48 -2.19
N ALA A 536 -0.34 -35.86 -1.37
CA ALA A 536 -0.53 -36.18 0.04
C ALA A 536 -2.01 -35.98 0.40
N VAL A 537 -2.41 -36.47 1.59
CA VAL A 537 -3.74 -36.18 2.14
C VAL A 537 -3.86 -34.68 2.47
N ASP A 538 -5.07 -34.14 2.44
CA ASP A 538 -5.34 -32.70 2.61
C ASP A 538 -4.70 -32.07 3.85
N ALA A 539 -4.52 -32.81 4.94
CA ALA A 539 -3.88 -32.30 6.16
C ALA A 539 -2.34 -32.18 6.08
N ILE A 540 -1.72 -32.57 4.96
CA ILE A 540 -0.27 -32.59 4.77
C ILE A 540 0.12 -31.62 3.63
N ILE A 541 1.23 -30.92 3.84
CA ILE A 541 1.94 -30.16 2.80
C ILE A 541 3.27 -30.89 2.55
N ASP A 542 3.50 -31.35 1.32
CA ASP A 542 4.73 -32.01 0.89
C ASP A 542 5.26 -31.33 -0.39
N VAL A 543 6.25 -30.44 -0.22
CA VAL A 543 6.77 -29.58 -1.29
C VAL A 543 8.30 -29.65 -1.32
N LYS A 544 8.86 -29.84 -2.51
CA LYS A 544 10.31 -29.88 -2.75
C LYS A 544 10.74 -28.80 -3.72
N TRP A 545 11.89 -28.22 -3.46
CA TRP A 545 12.68 -27.48 -4.43
C TRP A 545 13.90 -28.29 -4.81
N VAL A 546 14.14 -28.45 -6.11
CA VAL A 546 15.21 -29.30 -6.64
C VAL A 546 16.05 -28.51 -7.64
N ASN A 547 17.36 -28.44 -7.41
CA ASN A 547 18.33 -27.90 -8.36
C ASN A 547 19.56 -28.81 -8.43
N GLY A 548 19.61 -29.67 -9.44
CA GLY A 548 20.67 -30.67 -9.57
C GLY A 548 20.70 -31.61 -8.36
N THR A 549 21.81 -31.61 -7.61
CA THR A 549 22.00 -32.41 -6.39
C THR A 549 21.61 -31.68 -5.10
N THR A 550 21.11 -30.45 -5.20
CA THR A 550 20.65 -29.65 -4.05
C THR A 550 19.13 -29.71 -3.96
N VAL A 551 18.61 -30.13 -2.81
CA VAL A 551 17.16 -30.29 -2.55
C VAL A 551 16.81 -29.64 -1.23
N ALA A 552 15.71 -28.88 -1.19
CA ALA A 552 15.06 -28.47 0.04
C ALA A 552 13.64 -29.06 0.06
N HIS A 553 13.30 -29.86 1.07
CA HIS A 553 12.05 -30.60 1.15
C HIS A 553 11.30 -30.25 2.43
N LEU A 554 10.15 -29.58 2.28
CA LEU A 554 9.20 -29.31 3.35
C LEU A 554 8.20 -30.46 3.48
N LYS A 555 8.03 -30.96 4.70
CA LYS A 555 6.86 -31.75 5.11
C LYS A 555 6.22 -31.10 6.32
N ALA A 556 4.97 -30.66 6.19
CA ALA A 556 4.20 -30.07 7.29
C ALA A 556 2.91 -30.85 7.54
N ASN A 557 2.54 -30.96 8.82
CA ASN A 557 1.30 -31.57 9.27
C ASN A 557 0.39 -30.49 9.88
N LEU A 558 -0.73 -30.22 9.22
CA LEU A 558 -1.67 -29.17 9.62
C LEU A 558 -2.52 -29.55 10.86
N GLU A 559 -2.55 -30.83 11.24
CA GLU A 559 -3.22 -31.25 12.49
C GLU A 559 -2.42 -30.84 13.72
N THR A 560 -1.10 -30.95 13.64
CA THR A 560 -0.17 -30.65 14.74
C THR A 560 0.51 -29.29 14.60
N ASN A 561 0.42 -28.66 13.43
CA ASN A 561 1.22 -27.53 12.97
C ASN A 561 2.74 -27.77 12.96
N GLY A 562 3.18 -29.01 13.17
CA GLY A 562 4.60 -29.39 13.16
C GLY A 562 5.11 -29.61 11.75
N PHE A 563 6.39 -29.31 11.52
CA PHE A 563 7.00 -29.52 10.20
C PHE A 563 8.50 -29.81 10.26
N THR A 564 8.99 -30.39 9.17
CA THR A 564 10.41 -30.64 8.97
C THR A 564 10.88 -30.09 7.63
N ILE A 565 12.12 -29.62 7.58
CA ILE A 565 12.81 -29.23 6.37
C ILE A 565 14.06 -30.09 6.21
N ASP A 566 14.06 -30.98 5.22
CA ASP A 566 15.24 -31.73 4.82
C ASP A 566 15.98 -30.96 3.72
N HIS A 567 17.21 -30.52 4.02
CA HIS A 567 18.08 -29.86 3.05
C HIS A 567 19.24 -30.78 2.66
N THR A 568 19.24 -31.24 1.42
CA THR A 568 20.27 -32.12 0.87
C THR A 568 21.21 -31.32 -0.03
N VAL A 569 22.52 -31.41 0.21
CA VAL A 569 23.57 -30.85 -0.66
C VAL A 569 24.58 -31.94 -0.97
N ASN A 570 24.73 -32.29 -2.25
CA ASN A 570 25.69 -33.32 -2.70
C ASN A 570 25.55 -34.66 -1.95
N GLY A 571 24.31 -35.06 -1.66
CA GLY A 571 23.98 -36.33 -0.98
C GLY A 571 24.06 -36.29 0.55
N MET A 572 24.48 -35.17 1.16
CA MET A 572 24.43 -34.98 2.61
C MET A 572 23.15 -34.23 3.00
N THR A 573 22.34 -34.81 3.90
CA THR A 573 21.08 -34.21 4.34
C THR A 573 21.20 -33.67 5.76
N SER A 574 20.78 -32.43 5.97
CA SER A 574 20.50 -31.84 7.27
C SER A 574 18.99 -31.67 7.45
N THR A 575 18.45 -32.09 8.58
CA THR A 575 17.03 -31.96 8.92
C THR A 575 16.86 -30.90 9.99
N MET A 576 15.97 -29.94 9.73
CA MET A 576 15.46 -29.01 10.75
C MET A 576 14.03 -29.42 11.11
N SER A 577 13.72 -29.45 12.40
CA SER A 577 12.40 -29.84 12.92
C SER A 577 11.84 -28.71 13.79
N PHE A 578 10.58 -28.37 13.57
CA PHE A 578 9.92 -27.22 14.19
C PHE A 578 8.64 -27.59 14.90
#